data_AF-A0A7C5TRL7-F1
#
_entry.id   AF-A0A7C5TRL7-F1
#
_cell.length_a   1.000
_cell.length_b   1.000
_cell.length_c   1.000
_cell.angle_alpha   90.00
_cell.angle_beta   90.00
_cell.angle_gamma   90.00
#
_symmetry.space_group_name_H-M   'P 1'
#
loop_
_entity.id
_entity.type
_entity.pdbx_description
1 polymer ?
#
loop_
_entity_poly.entity_id
_entity_poly.type
_entity_poly.pdbx_seq_one_letter_code
_entity_poly.pdbx_strand_id
1 'polypeptide(L)'
;MDCFARRGVKKIFSLARTKIRLAKEADTIECVPAPLPLVEMFFGEKILTVEGAESFLDELRNKTDFDSDESCAKTGAALADIVEGVKYKFEPAEFMCLLSKGGFQEIEERVAGGEVLNIFLMDETPREGVNLYVGYDPPAGYLHLGRVATNVSWYLDFAFRSSVLSDGERLLNTRVYSSQKTLIQAAVENCLKYFSG
;
A
#
# COMPACT_ATOMS: atom_id res chain seq x y z
N MET A 1 -18.35 -6.05 -4.96
CA MET A 1 -17.58 -4.81 -4.78
C MET A 1 -18.39 -3.56 -4.44
N ASP A 2 -17.91 -2.77 -3.45
CA ASP A 2 -18.35 -1.40 -3.16
C ASP A 2 -18.03 -0.46 -4.35
N CYS A 3 -19.03 0.31 -4.80
CA CYS A 3 -18.86 1.27 -5.90
C CYS A 3 -17.76 2.32 -5.62
N PHE A 4 -17.48 2.60 -4.35
CA PHE A 4 -16.41 3.51 -3.92
C PHE A 4 -15.02 2.91 -4.12
N ALA A 5 -14.81 1.61 -3.87
CA ALA A 5 -13.53 0.94 -4.07
C ALA A 5 -13.12 0.98 -5.55
N ARG A 6 -14.05 0.64 -6.46
CA ARG A 6 -13.83 0.71 -7.92
C ARG A 6 -13.43 2.11 -8.39
N ARG A 7 -14.15 3.13 -7.91
CA ARG A 7 -13.84 4.54 -8.21
C ARG A 7 -12.50 4.95 -7.60
N GLY A 8 -12.17 4.38 -6.44
CA GLY A 8 -10.89 4.49 -5.78
C GLY A 8 -9.74 4.02 -6.64
N VAL A 9 -9.78 2.79 -7.15
CA VAL A 9 -8.73 2.22 -8.02
C VAL A 9 -8.48 3.13 -9.23
N LYS A 10 -9.56 3.60 -9.89
CA LYS A 10 -9.46 4.58 -10.99
C LYS A 10 -8.80 5.90 -10.56
N LYS A 11 -9.02 6.34 -9.31
CA LYS A 11 -8.37 7.53 -8.76
C LYS A 11 -6.88 7.28 -8.48
N ILE A 12 -6.50 6.08 -8.03
CA ILE A 12 -5.09 5.72 -7.83
C ILE A 12 -4.37 5.65 -9.18
N PHE A 13 -4.98 5.16 -10.27
CA PHE A 13 -4.41 5.27 -11.63
C PHE A 13 -4.03 6.71 -11.99
N SER A 14 -4.96 7.64 -11.75
CA SER A 14 -4.72 9.07 -12.01
C SER A 14 -3.60 9.64 -11.12
N LEU A 15 -3.50 9.16 -9.88
CA LEU A 15 -2.44 9.53 -8.95
C LEU A 15 -1.09 8.99 -9.43
N ALA A 16 -1.00 7.70 -9.77
CA ALA A 16 0.21 7.06 -10.30
C ALA A 16 0.74 7.79 -11.53
N ARG A 17 -0.11 8.10 -12.50
CA ARG A 17 0.27 8.92 -13.67
C ARG A 17 0.83 10.29 -13.27
N THR A 18 0.21 10.94 -12.29
CA THR A 18 0.69 12.23 -11.79
C THR A 18 2.06 12.10 -11.13
N LYS A 19 2.27 11.07 -10.30
CA LYS A 19 3.54 10.84 -9.60
C LYS A 19 4.66 10.43 -10.56
N ILE A 20 4.38 9.63 -11.57
CA ILE A 20 5.33 9.30 -12.64
C ILE A 20 5.75 10.56 -13.40
N ARG A 21 4.80 11.43 -13.78
CA ARG A 21 5.13 12.72 -14.43
C ARG A 21 6.04 13.57 -13.54
N LEU A 22 5.71 13.72 -12.26
CA LEU A 22 6.53 14.47 -11.31
C LEU A 22 7.92 13.83 -11.10
N ALA A 23 8.00 12.50 -11.11
CA ALA A 23 9.27 11.77 -11.04
C ALA A 23 10.18 12.12 -12.23
N LYS A 24 9.61 12.15 -13.44
CA LYS A 24 10.31 12.55 -14.67
C LYS A 24 10.74 14.01 -14.62
N GLU A 25 9.88 14.91 -14.12
CA GLU A 25 10.20 16.33 -13.91
C GLU A 25 11.31 16.55 -12.87
N ALA A 26 11.49 15.60 -11.95
CA ALA A 26 12.54 15.61 -10.93
C ALA A 26 13.76 14.72 -11.28
N ASP A 27 13.93 14.34 -12.57
CA ASP A 27 15.04 13.50 -13.04
C ASP A 27 15.21 12.20 -12.24
N THR A 28 14.08 11.58 -11.88
CA THR A 28 14.03 10.26 -11.26
C THR A 28 14.03 9.20 -12.35
N ILE A 29 15.03 8.31 -12.33
CA ILE A 29 15.21 7.28 -13.36
C ILE A 29 14.75 5.92 -12.84
N GLU A 30 15.28 5.50 -11.69
CA GLU A 30 14.98 4.20 -11.09
C GLU A 30 13.81 4.28 -10.11
N CYS A 31 13.06 3.19 -10.01
CA CYS A 31 12.11 2.96 -8.91
C CYS A 31 12.84 2.61 -7.61
N VAL A 32 12.20 2.84 -6.48
CA VAL A 32 12.70 2.39 -5.16
C VAL A 32 11.55 1.74 -4.37
N PRO A 33 11.53 0.40 -4.21
CA PRO A 33 12.55 -0.56 -4.65
C PRO A 33 12.57 -0.76 -6.18
N ALA A 34 13.63 -1.39 -6.69
CA ALA A 34 13.73 -1.87 -8.06
C ALA A 34 14.16 -3.35 -8.04
N PRO A 35 13.30 -4.31 -8.40
CA PRO A 35 11.95 -4.14 -8.95
C PRO A 35 10.90 -3.70 -7.92
N LEU A 36 9.78 -3.16 -8.42
CA LEU A 36 8.57 -2.90 -7.65
C LEU A 36 7.94 -4.22 -7.17
N PRO A 37 7.91 -4.49 -5.85
CA PRO A 37 7.68 -5.83 -5.34
C PRO A 37 6.24 -6.35 -5.48
N LEU A 38 5.22 -5.51 -5.29
CA LEU A 38 3.83 -5.93 -5.41
C LEU A 38 3.42 -6.07 -6.88
N VAL A 39 4.04 -5.27 -7.76
CA VAL A 39 3.89 -5.45 -9.21
C VAL A 39 4.46 -6.81 -9.63
N GLU A 40 5.68 -7.14 -9.20
CA GLU A 40 6.31 -8.42 -9.50
C GLU A 40 5.50 -9.59 -8.92
N MET A 41 5.04 -9.47 -7.68
CA MET A 41 4.28 -10.52 -7.00
C MET A 41 2.97 -10.85 -7.71
N PHE A 42 2.16 -9.84 -8.06
CA PHE A 42 0.80 -10.07 -8.57
C PHE A 42 0.71 -10.20 -10.08
N PHE A 43 1.67 -9.64 -10.82
CA PHE A 43 1.64 -9.58 -12.28
C PHE A 43 2.87 -10.21 -12.95
N GLY A 44 3.89 -10.61 -12.18
CA GLY A 44 5.12 -11.20 -12.71
C GLY A 44 6.04 -10.21 -13.43
N GLU A 45 5.69 -8.92 -13.45
CA GLU A 45 6.42 -7.90 -14.20
C GLU A 45 7.52 -7.26 -13.35
N LYS A 46 8.74 -7.20 -13.89
CA LYS A 46 9.90 -6.62 -13.21
C LYS A 46 10.10 -5.15 -13.60
N ILE A 47 9.45 -4.26 -12.85
CA ILE A 47 9.52 -2.83 -13.11
C ILE A 47 10.66 -2.19 -12.33
N LEU A 48 11.74 -1.80 -13.04
CA LEU A 48 12.96 -1.25 -12.45
C LEU A 48 13.04 0.29 -12.55
N THR A 49 12.37 0.89 -13.53
CA THR A 49 12.52 2.32 -13.87
C THR A 49 11.18 3.04 -13.91
N VAL A 50 11.23 4.37 -13.78
CA VAL A 50 10.06 5.26 -13.90
C VAL A 50 9.40 5.12 -15.28
N GLU A 51 10.19 4.94 -16.35
CA GLU A 51 9.68 4.69 -17.70
C GLU A 51 9.01 3.31 -17.83
N GLY A 52 9.56 2.30 -17.16
CA GLY A 52 8.93 0.98 -17.05
C GLY A 52 7.58 1.07 -16.31
N ALA A 53 7.52 1.86 -15.24
CA ALA A 53 6.27 2.09 -14.50
C ALA A 53 5.22 2.82 -15.35
N GLU A 54 5.63 3.78 -16.19
CA GLU A 54 4.74 4.46 -17.15
C GLU A 54 4.14 3.49 -18.17
N SER A 55 5.00 2.68 -18.81
CA SER A 55 4.58 1.68 -19.79
C SER A 55 3.62 0.66 -19.17
N PHE A 56 3.96 0.14 -17.98
CA PHE A 56 3.14 -0.85 -17.29
C PHE A 56 1.79 -0.28 -16.83
N LEU A 57 1.71 1.01 -16.47
CA LEU A 57 0.47 1.62 -16.00
C LEU A 57 -0.64 1.55 -17.07
N ASP A 58 -0.30 1.76 -18.33
CA ASP A 58 -1.27 1.70 -19.43
C ASP A 58 -1.71 0.26 -19.74
N GLU A 59 -0.80 -0.71 -19.63
CA GLU A 59 -1.15 -2.13 -19.73
C GLU A 59 -2.05 -2.59 -18.59
N LEU A 60 -1.69 -2.24 -17.36
CA LEU A 60 -2.40 -2.64 -16.14
C LEU A 60 -3.86 -2.21 -16.23
N ARG A 61 -4.13 -0.99 -16.73
CA ARG A 61 -5.49 -0.48 -16.92
C ARG A 61 -6.35 -1.37 -17.80
N ASN A 62 -5.77 -1.98 -18.83
CA ASN A 62 -6.48 -2.87 -19.75
C ASN A 62 -6.64 -4.29 -19.18
N LYS A 63 -5.74 -4.69 -18.28
CA LYS A 63 -5.76 -5.99 -17.58
C LYS A 63 -6.69 -5.99 -16.36
N THR A 64 -7.00 -4.83 -15.78
CA THR A 64 -7.87 -4.73 -14.59
C THR A 64 -9.33 -5.03 -14.93
N ASP A 65 -9.87 -6.08 -14.31
CA ASP A 65 -11.30 -6.32 -14.23
C ASP A 65 -11.90 -5.49 -13.09
N PHE A 66 -12.55 -4.39 -13.46
CA PHE A 66 -13.17 -3.47 -12.51
C PHE A 66 -14.44 -4.00 -11.84
N ASP A 67 -14.90 -5.21 -12.14
CA ASP A 67 -16.04 -5.82 -11.46
C ASP A 67 -15.60 -7.01 -10.55
N SER A 68 -14.32 -7.41 -10.61
CA SER A 68 -13.71 -8.39 -9.70
C SER A 68 -13.07 -7.71 -8.48
N ASP A 69 -13.49 -8.13 -7.27
CA ASP A 69 -12.92 -7.66 -6.00
C ASP A 69 -11.41 -8.01 -5.90
N GLU A 70 -11.02 -9.21 -6.34
CA GLU A 70 -9.62 -9.64 -6.40
C GLU A 70 -8.81 -8.77 -7.36
N SER A 71 -9.31 -8.58 -8.59
CA SER A 71 -8.59 -7.79 -9.60
C SER A 71 -8.40 -6.35 -9.15
N CYS A 72 -9.43 -5.77 -8.51
CA CYS A 72 -9.34 -4.43 -7.94
C CYS A 72 -8.39 -4.34 -6.75
N ALA A 73 -8.35 -5.34 -5.86
CA ALA A 73 -7.43 -5.38 -4.73
C ALA A 73 -5.97 -5.49 -5.19
N LYS A 74 -5.65 -6.43 -6.08
CA LYS A 74 -4.29 -6.60 -6.65
C LYS A 74 -3.85 -5.37 -7.44
N THR A 75 -4.75 -4.82 -8.27
CA THR A 75 -4.47 -3.58 -9.01
C THR A 75 -4.24 -2.41 -8.06
N GLY A 76 -5.06 -2.24 -7.03
CA GLY A 76 -4.93 -1.16 -6.06
C GLY A 76 -3.60 -1.22 -5.30
N ALA A 77 -3.18 -2.42 -4.89
CA ALA A 77 -1.90 -2.66 -4.25
C ALA A 77 -0.71 -2.36 -5.18
N ALA A 78 -0.74 -2.85 -6.42
CA ALA A 78 0.29 -2.56 -7.42
C ALA A 78 0.39 -1.08 -7.79
N LEU A 79 -0.75 -0.37 -7.85
CA LEU A 79 -0.76 1.07 -8.08
C LEU A 79 -0.19 1.86 -6.90
N ALA A 80 -0.47 1.44 -5.66
CA ALA A 80 0.15 2.03 -4.47
C ALA A 80 1.66 1.80 -4.49
N ASP A 81 2.11 0.60 -4.88
CA ASP A 81 3.53 0.26 -5.05
C ASP A 81 4.23 1.15 -6.09
N ILE A 82 3.61 1.37 -7.25
CA ILE A 82 4.11 2.31 -8.26
C ILE A 82 4.20 3.74 -7.69
N VAL A 83 3.16 4.21 -7.00
CA VAL A 83 3.14 5.55 -6.40
C VAL A 83 4.28 5.73 -5.41
N GLU A 84 4.47 4.79 -4.48
CA GLU A 84 5.55 4.84 -3.51
C GLU A 84 6.92 4.70 -4.17
N GLY A 85 7.02 3.84 -5.18
CA GLY A 85 8.26 3.52 -5.88
C GLY A 85 8.86 4.67 -6.67
N VAL A 86 8.06 5.61 -7.15
CA VAL A 86 8.53 6.72 -8.00
C VAL A 86 8.65 8.05 -7.27
N LYS A 87 8.06 8.18 -6.08
CA LYS A 87 7.85 9.51 -5.45
C LYS A 87 9.04 10.05 -4.63
N TYR A 88 10.04 9.20 -4.37
CA TYR A 88 11.07 9.41 -3.34
C TYR A 88 11.96 10.66 -3.52
N LYS A 89 12.14 11.19 -4.74
CA LYS A 89 12.99 12.39 -4.96
C LYS A 89 12.26 13.73 -4.81
N PHE A 90 10.93 13.75 -4.93
CA PHE A 90 10.17 15.01 -5.01
C PHE A 90 9.10 15.18 -3.94
N GLU A 91 8.69 14.10 -3.27
CA GLU A 91 7.77 14.21 -2.13
C GLU A 91 8.53 14.52 -0.83
N PRO A 92 7.95 15.32 0.07
CA PRO A 92 8.45 15.50 1.42
C PRO A 92 8.56 14.18 2.19
N ALA A 93 9.57 14.08 3.08
CA ALA A 93 9.84 12.88 3.87
C ALA A 93 8.64 12.43 4.72
N GLU A 94 7.82 13.37 5.20
CA GLU A 94 6.60 13.10 5.96
C GLU A 94 5.50 12.35 5.18
N PHE A 95 5.58 12.31 3.85
CA PHE A 95 4.69 11.51 3.01
C PHE A 95 5.29 10.16 2.60
N MET A 96 6.54 9.87 2.96
CA MET A 96 7.17 8.57 2.73
C MET A 96 6.75 7.55 3.79
N CYS A 97 7.19 6.31 3.62
CA CYS A 97 7.15 5.34 4.71
C CYS A 97 8.02 5.85 5.87
N LEU A 98 7.43 5.99 7.05
CA LEU A 98 8.09 6.47 8.26
C LEU A 98 8.61 5.33 9.14
N LEU A 99 8.17 4.10 8.87
CA LEU A 99 8.69 2.92 9.55
C LEU A 99 10.01 2.46 8.95
N SER A 100 11.00 2.30 9.83
CA SER A 100 12.26 1.65 9.50
C SER A 100 12.10 0.12 9.49
N LYS A 101 13.14 -0.58 9.02
CA LYS A 101 13.23 -2.04 9.12
C LYS A 101 13.00 -2.54 10.55
N GLY A 102 13.55 -1.84 11.56
CA GLY A 102 13.35 -2.20 12.96
C GLY A 102 11.90 -2.08 13.41
N GLY A 103 11.16 -1.09 12.91
CA GLY A 103 9.73 -0.94 13.18
C GLY A 103 8.89 -2.06 12.57
N PHE A 104 9.24 -2.52 11.36
CA PHE A 104 8.59 -3.70 10.76
C PHE A 104 8.91 -5.00 11.52
N GLN A 105 10.14 -5.16 11.98
CA GLN A 105 10.53 -6.31 12.82
C GLN A 105 9.77 -6.33 14.15
N GLU A 106 9.58 -5.17 14.80
CA GLU A 106 8.77 -5.07 16.01
C GLU A 106 7.32 -5.55 15.79
N ILE A 107 6.72 -5.21 14.64
CA ILE A 107 5.38 -5.69 14.28
C ILE A 107 5.37 -7.22 14.19
N GLU A 108 6.32 -7.80 13.44
CA GLU A 108 6.42 -9.25 13.25
C GLU A 108 6.62 -9.99 14.58
N GLU A 109 7.51 -9.51 15.45
CA GLU A 109 7.79 -10.11 16.76
C GLU A 109 6.55 -10.11 17.67
N ARG A 110 5.83 -8.98 17.73
CA ARG A 110 4.63 -8.85 18.56
C ARG A 110 3.48 -9.72 18.05
N VAL A 111 3.29 -9.81 16.73
CA VAL A 111 2.28 -10.70 16.14
C VAL A 111 2.68 -12.18 16.33
N ALA A 112 3.96 -12.52 16.22
CA ALA A 112 4.45 -13.86 16.56
C ALA A 112 4.19 -14.23 18.03
N GLY A 113 4.19 -13.23 18.92
CA GLY A 113 3.78 -13.34 20.32
C GLY A 113 2.28 -13.50 20.56
N GLY A 114 1.45 -13.47 19.50
CA GLY A 114 0.00 -13.70 19.55
C GLY A 114 -0.84 -12.42 19.53
N GLU A 115 -0.24 -11.24 19.40
CA GLU A 115 -0.99 -9.98 19.29
C GLU A 115 -1.70 -9.86 17.93
N VAL A 116 -2.89 -9.25 17.93
CA VAL A 116 -3.62 -8.89 16.71
C VAL A 116 -2.98 -7.65 16.09
N LEU A 117 -2.76 -7.66 14.78
CA LEU A 117 -2.35 -6.47 14.04
C LEU A 117 -3.58 -5.69 13.58
N ASN A 118 -3.68 -4.44 14.00
CA ASN A 118 -4.73 -3.51 13.60
C ASN A 118 -4.12 -2.46 12.67
N ILE A 119 -4.62 -2.35 11.44
CA ILE A 119 -4.25 -1.32 10.47
C ILE A 119 -5.33 -0.25 10.47
N PHE A 120 -4.93 0.98 10.77
CA PHE A 120 -5.81 2.14 10.87
C PHE A 120 -5.58 3.08 9.69
N LEU A 121 -6.63 3.30 8.92
CA LEU A 121 -6.67 4.31 7.86
C LEU A 121 -7.40 5.55 8.40
N MET A 122 -6.63 6.52 8.87
CA MET A 122 -7.11 7.76 9.48
C MET A 122 -8.10 7.55 10.65
N ASP A 123 -8.11 6.35 11.24
CA ASP A 123 -8.98 5.99 12.36
C ASP A 123 -8.18 6.06 13.67
N GLU A 124 -8.71 6.81 14.63
CA GLU A 124 -8.04 7.11 15.90
C GLU A 124 -8.65 6.32 17.06
N THR A 125 -9.56 5.38 16.77
CA THR A 125 -10.26 4.61 17.81
C THR A 125 -9.27 3.68 18.50
N PRO A 126 -9.13 3.75 19.85
CA PRO A 126 -8.26 2.85 20.59
C PRO A 126 -8.61 1.38 20.38
N ARG A 127 -7.61 0.54 20.12
CA ARG A 127 -7.74 -0.93 20.08
C ARG A 127 -6.55 -1.60 20.77
N GLU A 128 -6.79 -2.78 21.30
CA GLU A 128 -5.75 -3.66 21.82
C GLU A 128 -5.02 -4.38 20.68
N GLY A 129 -3.70 -4.53 20.81
CA GLY A 129 -2.82 -5.19 19.85
C GLY A 129 -1.74 -4.29 19.28
N VAL A 130 -1.15 -4.71 18.16
CA VAL A 130 -0.18 -3.92 17.40
C VAL A 130 -0.96 -2.94 16.51
N ASN A 131 -0.78 -1.64 16.72
CA ASN A 131 -1.57 -0.63 16.01
C ASN A 131 -0.71 0.09 14.97
N LEU A 132 -0.93 -0.22 13.69
CA LEU A 132 -0.26 0.39 12.54
C LEU A 132 -1.13 1.51 11.95
N TYR A 133 -0.67 2.75 12.00
CA TYR A 133 -1.45 3.93 11.62
C TYR A 133 -1.02 4.55 10.30
N VAL A 134 -2.00 4.94 9.48
CA VAL A 134 -1.82 5.77 8.29
C VAL A 134 -2.67 7.04 8.41
N GLY A 135 -2.04 8.20 8.41
CA GLY A 135 -2.71 9.50 8.60
C GLY A 135 -1.74 10.57 9.10
N TYR A 136 -2.23 11.79 9.34
CA TYR A 136 -1.38 12.93 9.71
C TYR A 136 -0.77 12.80 11.10
N ASP A 137 -1.61 12.55 12.10
CA ASP A 137 -1.25 12.58 13.52
C ASP A 137 -1.58 11.23 14.17
N PRO A 138 -0.59 10.34 14.39
CA PRO A 138 -0.84 9.04 15.00
C PRO A 138 -1.23 9.19 16.48
N PRO A 139 -2.23 8.45 16.97
CA PRO A 139 -2.49 8.38 18.40
C PRO A 139 -1.27 7.84 19.17
N ALA A 140 -1.17 8.20 20.46
CA ALA A 140 -0.08 7.75 21.31
C ALA A 140 0.00 6.21 21.36
N GLY A 141 1.21 5.67 21.14
CA GLY A 141 1.46 4.22 21.14
C GLY A 141 1.18 3.51 19.81
N TYR A 142 0.81 4.24 18.75
CA TYR A 142 0.63 3.67 17.42
C TYR A 142 1.94 3.74 16.64
N LEU A 143 2.23 2.71 15.84
CA LEU A 143 3.32 2.68 14.88
C LEU A 143 2.89 3.47 13.64
N HIS A 144 3.58 4.57 13.32
CA HIS A 144 3.19 5.44 12.22
C HIS A 144 3.81 4.98 10.91
N LEU A 145 3.00 4.40 10.02
CA LEU A 145 3.46 3.95 8.71
C LEU A 145 3.75 5.13 7.77
N GLY A 146 2.91 6.16 7.81
CA GLY A 146 3.05 7.36 6.99
C GLY A 146 1.75 8.14 6.90
N ARG A 147 1.77 9.27 6.18
CA ARG A 147 0.64 10.19 6.09
C ARG A 147 -0.36 9.90 4.97
N VAL A 148 0.01 9.06 4.00
CA VAL A 148 -0.83 8.77 2.83
C VAL A 148 -1.20 7.31 2.74
N ALA A 149 -2.43 7.04 2.30
CA ALA A 149 -2.97 5.69 2.19
C ALA A 149 -2.10 4.76 1.32
N THR A 150 -1.35 5.27 0.35
CA THR A 150 -0.48 4.44 -0.49
C THR A 150 0.74 3.90 0.24
N ASN A 151 1.14 4.45 1.41
CA ASN A 151 2.25 3.90 2.19
C ASN A 151 2.01 2.45 2.66
N VAL A 152 0.76 1.96 2.62
CA VAL A 152 0.43 0.56 2.89
C VAL A 152 1.15 -0.44 1.99
N SER A 153 1.62 -0.04 0.79
CA SER A 153 2.35 -0.95 -0.09
C SER A 153 3.64 -1.45 0.56
N TRP A 154 4.33 -0.61 1.34
CA TRP A 154 5.51 -1.00 2.11
C TRP A 154 5.19 -2.07 3.16
N TYR A 155 4.04 -1.93 3.84
CA TYR A 155 3.58 -2.94 4.79
C TYR A 155 3.20 -4.24 4.07
N LEU A 156 2.45 -4.16 2.97
CA LEU A 156 2.04 -5.35 2.22
C LEU A 156 3.24 -6.13 1.70
N ASP A 157 4.24 -5.43 1.14
CA ASP A 157 5.50 -6.04 0.70
C ASP A 157 6.21 -6.77 1.85
N PHE A 158 6.31 -6.12 3.01
CA PHE A 158 6.89 -6.74 4.20
C PHE A 158 6.08 -7.95 4.66
N ALA A 159 4.77 -7.80 4.80
CA ALA A 159 3.87 -8.82 5.35
C ALA A 159 3.86 -10.09 4.50
N PHE A 160 3.81 -9.97 3.17
CA PHE A 160 3.80 -11.12 2.25
C PHE A 160 5.13 -11.89 2.18
N ARG A 161 6.21 -11.32 2.74
CA ARG A 161 7.49 -12.03 2.92
C ARG A 161 7.65 -12.66 4.30
N SER A 162 6.70 -12.42 5.21
CA SER A 162 6.69 -12.95 6.56
C SER A 162 5.75 -14.15 6.66
N SER A 163 6.27 -15.29 7.11
CA SER A 163 5.46 -16.48 7.42
C SER A 163 4.62 -16.32 8.68
N VAL A 164 4.81 -15.23 9.43
CA VAL A 164 4.02 -14.89 10.63
C VAL A 164 2.83 -14.02 10.24
N LEU A 165 3.05 -13.07 9.33
CA LEU A 165 2.02 -12.10 8.93
C LEU A 165 1.22 -12.55 7.72
N SER A 166 1.67 -13.57 6.98
CA SER A 166 0.98 -14.03 5.77
C SER A 166 1.05 -15.54 5.54
N ASP A 167 0.05 -16.03 4.79
CA ASP A 167 0.04 -17.33 4.12
C ASP A 167 -0.25 -17.08 2.62
N GLY A 168 0.82 -17.00 1.81
CA GLY A 168 0.73 -16.53 0.44
C GLY A 168 0.28 -15.07 0.37
N GLU A 169 -0.78 -14.79 -0.40
CA GLU A 169 -1.36 -13.44 -0.54
C GLU A 169 -2.37 -13.10 0.56
N ARG A 170 -2.52 -13.98 1.56
CA ARG A 170 -3.47 -13.78 2.67
C ARG A 170 -2.74 -13.24 3.90
N LEU A 171 -3.22 -12.12 4.43
CA LEU A 171 -2.76 -11.57 5.71
C LEU A 171 -3.36 -12.36 6.89
N LEU A 172 -2.53 -12.69 7.86
CA LEU A 172 -2.90 -13.40 9.07
C LEU A 172 -3.13 -12.41 10.22
N ASN A 173 -4.10 -12.74 11.08
CA ASN A 173 -4.41 -12.00 12.32
C ASN A 173 -4.47 -10.47 12.17
N THR A 174 -4.93 -10.00 11.01
CA THR A 174 -4.93 -8.58 10.64
C THR A 174 -6.36 -8.05 10.60
N ARG A 175 -6.59 -6.87 11.19
CA ARG A 175 -7.87 -6.16 11.16
C ARG A 175 -7.68 -4.78 10.57
N VAL A 176 -8.66 -4.33 9.78
CA VAL A 176 -8.60 -3.05 9.07
C VAL A 176 -9.70 -2.12 9.58
N TYR A 177 -9.30 -0.94 10.03
CA TYR A 177 -10.19 0.12 10.52
C TYR A 177 -10.03 1.37 9.67
N SER A 178 -11.13 2.06 9.39
CA SER A 178 -11.17 3.20 8.48
C SER A 178 -12.30 4.15 8.89
N SER A 179 -11.97 5.41 9.13
CA SER A 179 -12.93 6.42 9.62
C SER A 179 -13.36 7.41 8.53
N GLN A 180 -12.54 7.60 7.49
CA GLN A 180 -12.76 8.58 6.41
C GLN A 180 -12.89 7.90 5.04
N LYS A 181 -13.75 8.47 4.18
CA LYS A 181 -14.03 7.89 2.85
C LYS A 181 -13.52 8.80 1.73
N THR A 182 -12.20 8.95 1.62
CA THR A 182 -11.64 9.38 0.33
C THR A 182 -11.66 8.20 -0.64
N LEU A 183 -11.72 8.47 -1.94
CA LEU A 183 -11.72 7.39 -2.95
C LEU A 183 -10.44 6.54 -2.89
N ILE A 184 -9.28 7.17 -2.68
CA ILE A 184 -8.00 6.44 -2.56
C ILE A 184 -8.02 5.55 -1.32
N GLN A 185 -8.47 6.09 -0.19
CA GLN A 185 -8.60 5.32 1.05
C GLN A 185 -9.56 4.14 0.90
N ALA A 186 -10.71 4.32 0.22
CA ALA A 186 -11.65 3.24 -0.02
C ALA A 186 -11.05 2.09 -0.87
N ALA A 187 -10.20 2.42 -1.86
CA ALA A 187 -9.48 1.40 -2.62
C ALA A 187 -8.44 0.67 -1.77
N VAL A 188 -7.64 1.41 -1.00
CA VAL A 188 -6.64 0.82 -0.09
C VAL A 188 -7.31 -0.06 0.97
N GLU A 189 -8.41 0.40 1.57
CA GLU A 189 -9.20 -0.36 2.53
C GLU A 189 -9.72 -1.66 1.91
N ASN A 190 -10.24 -1.61 0.67
CA ASN A 190 -10.68 -2.79 -0.05
C ASN A 190 -9.52 -3.76 -0.32
N CYS A 191 -8.34 -3.27 -0.69
CA CYS A 191 -7.14 -4.10 -0.86
C CYS A 191 -6.81 -4.86 0.44
N LEU A 192 -6.68 -4.12 1.55
CA LEU A 192 -6.34 -4.71 2.84
C LEU A 192 -7.39 -5.72 3.32
N LYS A 193 -8.69 -5.40 3.17
CA LYS A 193 -9.79 -6.29 3.54
C LYS A 193 -9.83 -7.56 2.70
N TYR A 194 -9.57 -7.44 1.39
CA TYR A 194 -9.50 -8.60 0.51
C TYR A 194 -8.40 -9.57 0.96
N PHE A 195 -7.21 -9.05 1.28
CA PHE A 195 -6.10 -9.89 1.72
C PHE A 195 -6.26 -10.42 3.16
N SER A 196 -7.00 -9.73 4.05
CA SER A 196 -7.18 -10.20 5.44
C SER A 196 -8.22 -11.31 5.62
N GLY A 197 -9.13 -11.51 4.65
CA GLY A 197 -10.19 -12.52 4.71
C GLY A 197 -11.38 -12.15 5.60
#